data_AF-X1SZZ5-F1
#
_entry.id   AF-X1SZZ5-F1
#
_cell.length_a   1.000
_cell.length_b   1.000
_cell.length_c   1.000
_cell.angle_alpha   90.00
_cell.angle_beta   90.00
_cell.angle_gamma   90.00
#
_symmetry.space_group_name_H-M   'P 1'
#
loop_
_entity.id
_entity.type
_entity.pdbx_description
1 polymer ?
#
loop_
_entity_poly.entity_id
_entity_poly.type
_entity_poly.pdbx_seq_one_letter_code
_entity_poly.pdbx_strand_id
1 'polypeptide(L)'
;MPRSHLIAYFDTLKYLAKGGRIGKAQGLLGAMLSVKPILNVKDGEMSPVTRLRSRAAGMDYLCNFVTGSSIMPQKKNPDVAELVRGKTGRIYGRLLALLTTMKALPLAYNRDMQEDKEGFFDTVDTLLSTLEVFSGMLATLQVKAENTEQAVKQGYILATDLADYLVKKGEAFRTAHDIVARLVSHVMKKGKLFNELSLAEYKDFSPLFGEDVYSITVESSLASRDVTGGTAPKQVERALAAAKKISSTHL
;
A
#
# COMPACT_ATOMS: atom_id res chain seq x y z
N MET A 1 -6.73 4.39 35.76
CA MET A 1 -7.37 3.94 34.50
C MET A 1 -6.66 4.63 33.33
N PRO A 2 -6.31 3.92 32.25
CA PRO A 2 -5.69 4.59 31.10
C PRO A 2 -6.69 5.60 30.52
N ARG A 3 -6.24 6.84 30.29
CA ARG A 3 -7.03 7.90 29.65
C ARG A 3 -7.32 7.48 28.20
N SER A 4 -8.50 6.93 27.97
CA SER A 4 -8.96 6.54 26.64
C SER A 4 -9.33 7.80 25.87
N HIS A 5 -8.53 8.15 24.85
CA HIS A 5 -8.86 9.22 23.92
C HIS A 5 -9.72 8.63 22.79
N LEU A 6 -11.03 8.89 22.81
CA LEU A 6 -11.94 8.46 21.75
C LEU A 6 -12.11 9.59 20.74
N ILE A 7 -11.72 9.33 19.50
CA ILE A 7 -11.98 10.21 18.36
C ILE A 7 -13.02 9.52 17.49
N ALA A 8 -14.18 10.15 17.33
CA ALA A 8 -15.30 9.60 16.58
C ALA A 8 -15.71 10.56 15.46
N TYR A 9 -15.87 9.99 14.26
CA TYR A 9 -16.43 10.67 13.10
C TYR A 9 -17.94 10.43 13.06
N PHE A 10 -18.72 11.50 13.01
CA PHE A 10 -20.18 11.43 12.93
C PHE A 10 -20.65 12.06 11.62
N ASP A 11 -21.50 11.34 10.87
CA ASP A 11 -22.09 11.88 9.65
C ASP A 11 -23.11 13.00 9.90
N THR A 12 -23.67 13.06 11.12
CA THR A 12 -24.54 14.16 11.53
C THR A 12 -24.47 14.41 13.03
N LEU A 13 -24.49 15.69 13.41
CA LEU A 13 -24.58 16.13 14.81
C LEU A 13 -26.04 16.13 15.32
N LYS A 14 -27.01 15.82 14.47
CA LYS A 14 -28.45 15.85 14.78
C LYS A 14 -28.82 14.98 15.97
N TYR A 15 -28.26 13.77 16.06
CA TYR A 15 -28.56 12.83 17.13
C TYR A 15 -27.88 13.20 18.46
N LEU A 16 -26.68 13.80 18.38
CA LEU A 16 -25.97 14.36 19.55
C LEU A 16 -26.72 15.56 20.15
N ALA A 17 -27.29 16.42 19.30
CA ALA A 17 -28.11 17.55 19.72
C ALA A 17 -29.45 17.10 20.34
N LYS A 18 -30.08 16.06 19.78
CA LYS A 18 -31.30 15.46 20.35
C LYS A 18 -31.04 14.82 21.72
N GLY A 19 -29.85 14.27 21.95
CA GLY A 19 -29.44 13.68 23.22
C GLY A 19 -28.95 14.67 24.27
N GLY A 20 -29.01 15.99 24.01
CA GLY A 20 -28.59 17.03 24.96
C GLY A 20 -27.09 17.15 25.19
N ARG A 21 -26.27 16.41 24.43
CA ARG A 21 -24.80 16.35 24.62
C ARG A 21 -24.04 17.47 23.89
N ILE A 22 -24.74 18.26 23.08
CA ILE A 22 -24.28 19.52 22.47
C ILE A 22 -25.43 20.53 22.47
N GLY A 23 -25.13 21.83 22.50
CA GLY A 23 -26.15 22.89 22.50
C GLY A 23 -26.99 22.88 21.20
N LYS A 24 -28.30 23.14 21.29
CA LYS A 24 -29.23 23.15 20.13
C LYS A 24 -28.78 24.11 19.02
N ALA A 25 -28.20 25.25 19.37
CA ALA A 25 -27.63 26.21 18.42
C ALA A 25 -26.38 25.64 17.70
N GLN A 26 -25.54 24.88 18.40
CA GLN A 26 -24.36 24.20 17.85
C GLN A 26 -24.75 23.04 16.91
N GLY A 27 -25.81 22.30 17.24
CA GLY A 27 -26.35 21.24 16.38
C GLY A 27 -26.97 21.78 15.08
N LEU A 28 -27.61 22.94 15.13
CA LEU A 28 -28.19 23.61 13.96
C LEU A 28 -27.12 24.21 13.04
N LEU A 29 -26.13 24.93 13.60
CA LEU A 29 -24.99 25.49 12.85
C LEU A 29 -24.15 24.41 12.17
N GLY A 30 -23.92 23.27 12.83
CA GLY A 30 -23.19 22.13 12.25
C GLY A 30 -23.94 21.43 11.11
N ALA A 31 -25.28 21.40 11.16
CA ALA A 31 -26.11 20.88 10.07
C ALA A 31 -26.20 21.86 8.89
N MET A 32 -26.25 23.16 9.15
CA MET A 32 -26.31 24.22 8.11
C MET A 32 -24.98 24.43 7.37
N LEU A 33 -23.84 24.19 8.00
CA LEU A 33 -22.53 24.50 7.41
C LEU A 33 -21.81 23.30 6.77
N SER A 34 -22.38 22.09 6.79
CA SER A 34 -21.71 20.85 6.32
C SER A 34 -20.31 20.62 6.92
N VAL A 35 -19.97 21.31 8.02
CA VAL A 35 -18.69 21.18 8.71
C VAL A 35 -18.81 19.97 9.63
N LYS A 36 -18.07 18.91 9.31
CA LYS A 36 -18.02 17.65 10.08
C LYS A 36 -16.87 17.74 11.10
N PRO A 37 -17.14 18.03 12.39
CA PRO A 37 -16.06 18.23 13.36
C PRO A 37 -15.51 16.89 13.85
N ILE A 38 -14.20 16.83 14.04
CA ILE A 38 -13.54 15.77 14.80
C ILE A 38 -13.67 16.16 16.28
N LEU A 39 -14.33 15.32 17.08
CA LEU A 39 -14.60 15.58 18.50
C LEU A 39 -13.66 14.73 19.38
N ASN A 40 -13.08 15.35 20.40
CA ASN A 40 -12.35 14.68 21.47
C ASN A 40 -13.28 14.53 22.67
N VAL A 41 -13.46 13.30 23.14
CA VAL A 41 -14.26 13.02 24.35
C VAL A 41 -13.30 12.80 25.52
N LYS A 42 -13.33 13.69 26.50
CA LYS A 42 -12.55 13.58 27.73
C LYS A 42 -13.50 13.72 28.92
N ASP A 43 -13.54 12.71 29.79
CA ASP A 43 -14.34 12.70 31.02
C ASP A 43 -15.86 13.01 30.79
N GLY A 44 -16.39 12.58 29.64
CA GLY A 44 -17.80 12.80 29.25
C GLY A 44 -18.07 14.14 28.54
N GLU A 45 -17.10 15.04 28.45
CA GLU A 45 -17.20 16.29 27.71
C GLU A 45 -16.63 16.15 26.29
N MET A 46 -17.42 16.61 25.30
CA MET A 46 -17.03 16.63 23.89
C MET A 46 -16.51 18.00 23.50
N SER A 47 -15.24 18.07 23.13
CA SER A 47 -14.61 19.31 22.63
C SER A 47 -14.23 19.16 21.14
N PRO A 48 -14.50 20.18 20.30
CA PRO A 48 -14.09 20.16 18.91
C PRO A 48 -12.56 20.32 18.79
N VAL A 49 -11.90 19.34 18.17
CA VAL A 49 -10.44 19.32 17.99
C VAL A 49 -10.00 20.26 16.88
N THR A 50 -10.74 20.28 15.76
CA THR A 50 -10.48 21.17 14.63
C THR A 50 -11.72 21.28 13.72
N ARG A 51 -11.83 22.37 12.95
CA ARG A 51 -12.88 22.57 11.93
C ARG A 51 -12.31 22.21 10.56
N LEU A 52 -12.69 21.05 10.03
CA LEU A 52 -12.26 20.61 8.70
C LEU A 52 -13.36 20.89 7.68
N ARG A 53 -12.97 21.53 6.58
CA ARG A 53 -13.90 22.07 5.56
C ARG A 53 -14.36 21.05 4.53
N SER A 54 -13.76 19.85 4.48
CA SER A 54 -14.10 18.79 3.53
C SER A 54 -13.87 17.39 4.10
N ARG A 55 -14.55 16.37 3.54
CA ARG A 55 -14.37 14.95 3.89
C ARG A 55 -12.92 14.50 3.68
N ALA A 56 -12.28 14.96 2.61
CA ALA A 56 -10.87 14.68 2.32
C ALA A 56 -9.93 15.22 3.40
N ALA A 57 -10.11 16.48 3.82
CA ALA A 57 -9.33 17.06 4.91
C ALA A 57 -9.58 16.35 6.27
N GLY A 58 -10.82 15.87 6.48
CA GLY A 58 -11.19 14.99 7.59
C GLY A 58 -10.39 13.70 7.62
N MET A 59 -10.30 13.04 6.46
CA MET A 59 -9.61 11.77 6.32
C MET A 59 -8.09 11.91 6.44
N ASP A 60 -7.50 12.93 5.83
CA ASP A 60 -6.07 13.25 5.95
C ASP A 60 -5.68 13.54 7.40
N TYR A 61 -6.54 14.26 8.13
CA TYR A 61 -6.32 14.52 9.55
C TYR A 61 -6.38 13.23 10.38
N LEU A 62 -7.39 12.38 10.16
CA LEU A 62 -7.52 11.10 10.86
C LEU A 62 -6.35 10.16 10.56
N CYS A 63 -5.93 10.03 9.30
CA CYS A 63 -4.78 9.21 8.92
C CYS A 63 -3.47 9.70 9.60
N ASN A 64 -3.29 11.01 9.74
CA ASN A 64 -2.12 11.56 10.45
C ASN A 64 -2.22 11.46 11.98
N PHE A 65 -3.44 11.48 12.55
CA PHE A 65 -3.64 11.45 14.00
C PHE A 65 -3.63 10.03 14.58
N VAL A 66 -4.13 9.04 13.84
CA VAL A 66 -4.28 7.66 14.32
C VAL A 66 -2.95 6.91 14.37
N THR A 67 -1.97 7.31 13.55
CA THR A 67 -0.76 6.51 13.31
C THR A 67 0.48 6.97 14.09
N GLY A 68 0.44 8.10 14.80
CA GLY A 68 1.60 8.72 15.45
C GLY A 68 1.74 8.36 16.94
N SER A 69 2.95 7.99 17.38
CA SER A 69 3.25 7.87 18.82
C SER A 69 3.42 9.27 19.44
N SER A 70 2.84 9.49 20.61
CA SER A 70 3.05 10.72 21.39
C SER A 70 4.50 10.90 21.87
N ILE A 71 5.30 9.83 21.89
CA ILE A 71 6.73 9.82 22.27
C ILE A 71 7.63 9.83 21.04
N MET A 72 7.20 9.22 19.92
CA MET A 72 7.99 9.13 18.67
C MET A 72 7.21 9.73 17.49
N PRO A 73 7.33 11.04 17.24
CA PRO A 73 6.58 11.77 16.21
C PRO A 73 6.79 11.23 14.78
N GLN A 74 7.96 10.66 14.51
CA GLN A 74 8.34 10.07 13.23
C GLN A 74 7.79 8.65 13.01
N LYS A 75 7.37 7.97 14.09
CA LYS A 75 6.87 6.60 14.01
C LYS A 75 5.41 6.64 13.59
N LYS A 76 5.16 6.26 12.33
CA LYS A 76 3.83 6.03 11.77
C LYS A 76 3.54 4.53 11.67
N ASN A 77 2.50 4.06 12.34
CA ASN A 77 2.06 2.66 12.21
C ASN A 77 1.11 2.51 11.01
N PRO A 78 1.14 1.40 10.26
CA PRO A 78 0.24 1.17 9.13
C PRO A 78 -1.13 0.62 9.57
N ASP A 79 -1.77 1.26 10.57
CA ASP A 79 -2.97 0.73 11.25
C ASP A 79 -4.11 0.41 10.28
N VAL A 80 -4.31 1.23 9.25
CA VAL A 80 -5.29 0.99 8.19
C VAL A 80 -5.04 -0.36 7.50
N ALA A 81 -3.79 -0.62 7.08
CA ALA A 81 -3.43 -1.88 6.43
C ALA A 81 -3.55 -3.07 7.39
N GLU A 82 -3.23 -2.88 8.67
CA GLU A 82 -3.41 -3.92 9.70
C GLU A 82 -4.88 -4.28 9.91
N LEU A 83 -5.76 -3.28 9.98
CA LEU A 83 -7.20 -3.48 10.08
C LEU A 83 -7.76 -4.17 8.85
N VAL A 84 -7.39 -3.74 7.64
CA VAL A 84 -7.78 -4.40 6.38
C VAL A 84 -7.39 -5.88 6.39
N ARG A 85 -6.16 -6.17 6.80
CA ARG A 85 -5.67 -7.55 6.95
C ARG A 85 -6.52 -8.34 7.96
N GLY A 86 -6.83 -7.77 9.11
CA GLY A 86 -7.69 -8.41 10.12
C GLY A 86 -9.13 -8.66 9.64
N LYS A 87 -9.70 -7.74 8.85
CA LYS A 87 -11.04 -7.90 8.28
C LYS A 87 -11.16 -9.08 7.32
N THR A 88 -10.05 -9.54 6.72
CA THR A 88 -10.04 -10.77 5.91
C THR A 88 -10.57 -11.97 6.70
N GLY A 89 -10.14 -12.14 7.95
CA GLY A 89 -10.62 -13.23 8.81
C GLY A 89 -12.12 -13.12 9.13
N ARG A 90 -12.63 -11.89 9.29
CA ARG A 90 -14.07 -11.64 9.49
C ARG A 90 -14.88 -12.10 8.28
N ILE A 91 -14.45 -11.75 7.07
CA ILE A 91 -15.14 -12.15 5.83
C ILE A 91 -15.10 -13.67 5.64
N TYR A 92 -13.95 -14.30 5.91
CA TYR A 92 -13.84 -15.76 5.85
C TYR A 92 -14.78 -16.45 6.84
N GLY A 93 -14.92 -15.91 8.06
CA GLY A 93 -15.89 -16.39 9.04
C GLY A 93 -17.32 -16.33 8.52
N ARG A 94 -17.71 -15.25 7.84
CA ARG A 94 -19.06 -15.12 7.24
C ARG A 94 -19.29 -16.11 6.12
N LEU A 95 -18.29 -16.32 5.25
CA LEU A 95 -18.37 -17.32 4.18
C LEU A 95 -18.53 -18.73 4.75
N LEU A 96 -17.71 -19.11 5.72
CA LEU A 96 -17.77 -20.44 6.33
C LEU A 96 -19.09 -20.68 7.06
N ALA A 97 -19.61 -19.66 7.76
CA ALA A 97 -20.93 -19.74 8.38
C ALA A 97 -22.01 -20.01 7.33
N LEU A 98 -22.06 -19.21 6.24
CA LEU A 98 -23.04 -19.37 5.17
C LEU A 98 -22.96 -20.76 4.51
N LEU A 99 -21.75 -21.21 4.14
CA LEU A 99 -21.55 -22.53 3.54
C LEU A 99 -22.02 -23.66 4.47
N THR A 100 -21.79 -23.51 5.78
CA THR A 100 -22.19 -24.52 6.77
C THR A 100 -23.70 -24.52 6.98
N THR A 101 -24.34 -23.35 7.07
CA THR A 101 -25.81 -23.23 7.16
C THR A 101 -26.49 -23.87 5.95
N MET A 102 -25.95 -23.68 4.74
CA MET A 102 -26.53 -24.20 3.51
C MET A 102 -26.27 -25.70 3.29
N LYS A 103 -25.32 -26.30 4.03
CA LYS A 103 -24.90 -27.68 3.83
C LYS A 103 -26.04 -28.65 4.15
N ALA A 104 -26.38 -29.49 3.17
CA ALA A 104 -27.33 -30.61 3.32
C ALA A 104 -28.77 -30.21 3.69
N LEU A 105 -29.19 -28.97 3.40
CA LEU A 105 -30.59 -28.60 3.50
C LEU A 105 -31.42 -29.32 2.43
N PRO A 106 -32.57 -29.94 2.78
CA PRO A 106 -33.48 -30.50 1.79
C PRO A 106 -34.15 -29.38 0.99
N LEU A 107 -34.61 -29.68 -0.23
CA LEU A 107 -35.37 -28.70 -1.01
C LEU A 107 -36.80 -28.53 -0.44
N ALA A 108 -37.42 -27.36 -0.48
CA ALA A 108 -36.96 -26.09 -1.04
C ALA A 108 -36.59 -25.06 0.05
N TYR A 109 -37.59 -24.35 0.60
CA TYR A 109 -37.35 -23.33 1.63
C TYR A 109 -37.21 -23.95 3.02
N ASN A 110 -36.13 -23.59 3.73
CA ASN A 110 -35.91 -23.92 5.13
C ASN A 110 -35.67 -22.64 5.92
N ARG A 111 -36.12 -22.59 7.18
CA ARG A 111 -36.00 -21.37 8.00
C ARG A 111 -34.55 -21.02 8.35
N ASP A 112 -33.66 -22.01 8.35
CA ASP A 112 -32.21 -21.90 8.48
C ASP A 112 -31.61 -20.90 7.49
N MET A 113 -32.22 -20.79 6.30
CA MET A 113 -31.80 -19.83 5.26
C MET A 113 -31.93 -18.38 5.69
N GLN A 114 -32.58 -18.06 6.81
CA GLN A 114 -32.65 -16.67 7.31
C GLN A 114 -31.32 -16.13 7.82
N GLU A 115 -30.37 -17.01 8.17
CA GLU A 115 -28.99 -16.66 8.59
C GLU A 115 -28.13 -16.10 7.45
N ASP A 116 -28.65 -16.07 6.22
CA ASP A 116 -27.96 -15.52 5.03
C ASP A 116 -27.70 -14.01 5.13
N LYS A 117 -28.64 -13.26 5.72
CA LYS A 117 -28.64 -11.79 5.70
C LYS A 117 -27.55 -11.19 6.56
N GLU A 118 -27.37 -11.66 7.79
CA GLU A 118 -26.44 -11.03 8.74
C GLU A 118 -25.00 -11.10 8.24
N GLY A 119 -24.56 -12.27 7.80
CA GLY A 119 -23.22 -12.46 7.24
C GLY A 119 -23.02 -11.69 5.93
N PHE A 120 -24.05 -11.60 5.10
CA PHE A 120 -24.02 -10.85 3.85
C PHE A 120 -23.91 -9.33 4.09
N PHE A 121 -24.81 -8.74 4.89
CA PHE A 121 -24.79 -7.31 5.17
C PHE A 121 -23.50 -6.89 5.89
N ASP A 122 -23.04 -7.67 6.86
CA ASP A 122 -21.77 -7.41 7.53
C ASP A 122 -20.57 -7.42 6.56
N THR A 123 -20.61 -8.30 5.56
CA THR A 123 -19.58 -8.37 4.51
C THR A 123 -19.60 -7.14 3.62
N VAL A 124 -20.79 -6.71 3.17
CA VAL A 124 -20.96 -5.51 2.34
C VAL A 124 -20.46 -4.27 3.09
N ASP A 125 -20.92 -4.05 4.32
CA ASP A 125 -20.54 -2.90 5.14
C ASP A 125 -19.04 -2.88 5.42
N THR A 126 -18.46 -4.05 5.72
CA THR A 126 -17.03 -4.20 5.95
C THR A 126 -16.24 -3.89 4.68
N LEU A 127 -16.62 -4.43 3.53
CA LEU A 127 -15.86 -4.29 2.29
C LEU A 127 -15.88 -2.86 1.78
N LEU A 128 -17.06 -2.23 1.70
CA LEU A 128 -17.19 -0.86 1.20
C LEU A 128 -16.42 0.14 2.07
N SER A 129 -16.56 0.04 3.39
CA SER A 129 -15.83 0.90 4.33
C SER A 129 -14.32 0.67 4.24
N THR A 130 -13.89 -0.58 4.10
CA THR A 130 -12.46 -0.94 3.98
C THR A 130 -11.86 -0.38 2.70
N LEU A 131 -12.54 -0.50 1.57
CA LEU A 131 -12.10 0.04 0.28
C LEU A 131 -11.98 1.57 0.31
N GLU A 132 -12.94 2.26 0.93
CA GLU A 132 -12.90 3.72 1.06
C GLU A 132 -11.66 4.17 1.85
N VAL A 133 -11.44 3.59 3.03
CA VAL A 133 -10.32 3.95 3.90
C VAL A 133 -8.98 3.60 3.23
N PHE A 134 -8.89 2.42 2.60
CA PHE A 134 -7.67 1.98 1.93
C PHE A 134 -7.33 2.86 0.72
N SER A 135 -8.34 3.27 -0.06
CA SER A 135 -8.15 4.22 -1.16
C SER A 135 -7.64 5.58 -0.65
N GLY A 136 -8.17 6.07 0.47
CA GLY A 136 -7.68 7.31 1.11
C GLY A 136 -6.23 7.20 1.59
N MET A 137 -5.85 6.04 2.17
CA MET A 137 -4.47 5.76 2.55
C MET A 137 -3.53 5.75 1.35
N LEU A 138 -3.90 5.09 0.25
CA LEU A 138 -3.08 5.06 -0.96
C LEU A 138 -2.92 6.44 -1.60
N ALA A 139 -3.99 7.26 -1.60
CA ALA A 139 -3.95 8.62 -2.14
C ALA A 139 -3.00 9.56 -1.39
N THR A 140 -2.71 9.27 -0.11
CA THR A 140 -1.82 10.08 0.74
C THR A 140 -0.43 9.46 0.91
N LEU A 141 -0.17 8.31 0.28
CA LEU A 141 1.12 7.64 0.33
C LEU A 141 2.21 8.52 -0.31
N GLN A 142 3.29 8.73 0.44
CA GLN A 142 4.48 9.43 -0.06
C GLN A 142 5.63 8.43 -0.21
N VAL A 143 6.14 8.30 -1.43
CA VAL A 143 7.34 7.50 -1.72
C VAL A 143 8.57 8.39 -1.54
N LYS A 144 9.56 7.89 -0.79
CA LYS A 144 10.86 8.55 -0.61
C LYS A 144 11.78 8.17 -1.78
N ALA A 145 11.66 8.89 -2.89
CA ALA A 145 12.36 8.58 -4.14
C ALA A 145 13.87 8.45 -3.95
N GLU A 146 14.48 9.33 -3.16
CA GLU A 146 15.91 9.35 -2.87
C GLU A 146 16.35 8.08 -2.14
N ASN A 147 15.57 7.62 -1.16
CA ASN A 147 15.86 6.39 -0.44
C ASN A 147 15.74 5.17 -1.37
N THR A 148 14.74 5.17 -2.25
CA THR A 148 14.56 4.09 -3.24
C THR A 148 15.73 4.05 -4.21
N GLU A 149 16.18 5.20 -4.72
CA GLU A 149 17.33 5.31 -5.61
C GLU A 149 18.63 4.85 -4.93
N GLN A 150 18.85 5.25 -3.67
CA GLN A 150 20.02 4.80 -2.90
C GLN A 150 20.01 3.29 -2.67
N ALA A 151 18.86 2.71 -2.33
CA ALA A 151 18.73 1.27 -2.11
C ALA A 151 19.06 0.47 -3.38
N VAL A 152 18.61 0.96 -4.53
CA VAL A 152 18.90 0.38 -5.86
C VAL A 152 20.41 0.39 -6.14
N LYS A 153 21.10 1.51 -5.84
CA LYS A 153 22.56 1.63 -6.06
C LYS A 153 23.38 0.70 -5.16
N GLN A 154 22.96 0.48 -3.92
CA GLN A 154 23.70 -0.33 -2.95
C GLN A 154 23.48 -1.85 -3.10
N GLY A 155 22.39 -2.28 -3.74
CA GLY A 155 21.95 -3.68 -3.72
C GLY A 155 22.63 -4.63 -4.71
N TYR A 156 23.67 -4.19 -5.46
CA TYR A 156 24.28 -4.97 -6.57
C TYR A 156 23.25 -5.58 -7.53
N ILE A 157 22.09 -4.94 -7.68
CA ILE A 157 20.91 -5.48 -8.36
C ILE A 157 21.15 -5.76 -9.86
N LEU A 158 22.16 -5.12 -10.44
CA LEU A 158 22.57 -5.29 -11.84
C LEU A 158 23.41 -6.55 -12.08
N ALA A 159 23.69 -7.35 -11.06
CA ALA A 159 24.43 -8.61 -11.21
C ALA A 159 23.77 -9.53 -12.25
N THR A 160 22.45 -9.65 -12.26
CA THR A 160 21.74 -10.47 -13.25
C THR A 160 21.94 -9.92 -14.68
N ASP A 161 21.90 -8.60 -14.86
CA ASP A 161 22.14 -7.97 -16.16
C ASP A 161 23.58 -8.18 -16.65
N LEU A 162 24.56 -8.21 -15.75
CA LEU A 162 25.95 -8.54 -16.07
C LEU A 162 26.11 -10.01 -16.51
N ALA A 163 25.35 -10.93 -15.90
CA ALA A 163 25.36 -12.33 -16.30
C ALA A 163 24.75 -12.49 -17.70
N ASP A 164 23.60 -11.85 -17.94
CA ASP A 164 22.95 -11.83 -19.25
C ASP A 164 23.84 -11.20 -20.34
N TYR A 165 24.63 -10.17 -19.98
CA TYR A 165 25.62 -9.57 -20.86
C TYR A 165 26.68 -10.57 -21.31
N LEU A 166 27.26 -11.35 -20.39
CA LEU A 166 28.25 -12.37 -20.74
C LEU A 166 27.64 -13.48 -21.60
N VAL A 167 26.39 -13.88 -21.29
CA VAL A 167 25.66 -14.87 -22.10
C VAL A 167 25.43 -14.37 -23.52
N LYS A 168 25.05 -13.11 -23.69
CA LYS A 168 24.91 -12.47 -25.01
C LYS A 168 26.23 -12.42 -25.79
N LYS A 169 27.37 -12.43 -25.09
CA LYS A 169 28.72 -12.50 -25.68
C LYS A 169 29.23 -13.93 -25.91
N GLY A 170 28.38 -14.94 -25.71
CA GLY A 170 28.67 -16.33 -26.03
C GLY A 170 29.12 -17.18 -24.84
N GLU A 171 29.09 -16.66 -23.61
CA GLU A 171 29.38 -17.44 -22.41
C GLU A 171 28.20 -18.36 -22.05
N ALA A 172 28.48 -19.54 -21.49
CA ALA A 172 27.43 -20.40 -20.97
C ALA A 172 26.82 -19.78 -19.70
N PHE A 173 25.49 -19.84 -19.54
CA PHE A 173 24.79 -19.20 -18.41
C PHE A 173 25.37 -19.57 -17.03
N ARG A 174 25.69 -20.85 -16.82
CA ARG A 174 26.29 -21.33 -15.56
C ARG A 174 27.63 -20.63 -15.29
N THR A 175 28.49 -20.57 -16.30
CA THR A 175 29.80 -19.92 -16.21
C THR A 175 29.66 -18.41 -16.01
N ALA A 176 28.78 -17.75 -16.76
CA ALA A 176 28.49 -16.33 -16.62
C ALA A 176 28.01 -15.98 -15.19
N HIS A 177 27.10 -16.79 -14.65
CA HIS A 177 26.62 -16.65 -13.28
C HIS A 177 27.76 -16.83 -12.25
N ASP A 178 28.61 -17.83 -12.41
CA ASP A 178 29.76 -18.06 -11.53
C ASP A 178 30.80 -16.93 -11.61
N ILE A 179 31.04 -16.37 -12.81
CA ILE A 179 31.89 -15.19 -13.03
C ILE A 179 31.33 -14.00 -12.25
N VAL A 180 30.04 -13.70 -12.43
CA VAL A 180 29.42 -12.54 -11.77
C VAL A 180 29.31 -12.75 -10.26
N ALA A 181 29.06 -13.96 -9.77
CA ALA A 181 29.05 -14.23 -8.33
C ALA A 181 30.42 -13.92 -7.68
N ARG A 182 31.52 -14.28 -8.35
CA ARG A 182 32.87 -13.91 -7.91
C ARG A 182 33.10 -12.41 -7.99
N LEU A 183 32.62 -11.76 -9.04
CA LEU A 183 32.69 -10.30 -9.22
C LEU A 183 31.96 -9.56 -8.08
N VAL A 184 30.72 -9.97 -7.77
CA VAL A 184 29.91 -9.43 -6.66
C VAL A 184 30.66 -9.55 -5.35
N SER A 185 31.21 -10.74 -5.05
CA SER A 185 32.00 -10.94 -3.83
C SER A 185 33.22 -10.02 -3.76
N HIS A 186 33.87 -9.76 -4.91
CA HIS A 186 35.02 -8.88 -5.00
C HIS A 186 34.67 -7.41 -4.73
N VAL A 187 33.62 -6.89 -5.37
CA VAL A 187 33.18 -5.50 -5.16
C VAL A 187 32.67 -5.27 -3.74
N MET A 188 31.94 -6.24 -3.17
CA MET A 188 31.48 -6.20 -1.79
C MET A 188 32.65 -6.11 -0.80
N LYS A 189 33.69 -6.92 -0.98
CA LYS A 189 34.88 -6.89 -0.12
C LYS A 189 35.65 -5.56 -0.21
N LYS A 190 35.65 -4.92 -1.38
CA LYS A 190 36.30 -3.63 -1.61
C LYS A 190 35.42 -2.42 -1.25
N GLY A 191 34.14 -2.63 -0.94
CA GLY A 191 33.18 -1.54 -0.73
C GLY A 191 32.96 -0.67 -1.98
N LYS A 192 33.11 -1.25 -3.17
CA LYS A 192 32.95 -0.58 -4.47
C LYS A 192 31.62 -0.92 -5.13
N LEU A 193 31.18 -0.09 -6.06
CA LEU A 193 30.09 -0.35 -7.00
C LEU A 193 30.62 -0.88 -8.34
N PHE A 194 29.73 -1.46 -9.16
CA PHE A 194 30.09 -1.98 -10.49
C PHE A 194 30.63 -0.89 -11.44
N ASN A 195 30.10 0.33 -11.36
CA ASN A 195 30.55 1.45 -12.17
C ASN A 195 31.90 2.05 -11.71
N GLU A 196 32.42 1.63 -10.55
CA GLU A 196 33.71 2.07 -10.02
C GLU A 196 34.86 1.10 -10.34
N LEU A 197 34.56 -0.02 -11.00
CA LEU A 197 35.56 -0.96 -11.48
C LEU A 197 36.15 -0.47 -12.81
N SER A 198 37.46 -0.57 -12.94
CA SER A 198 38.14 -0.36 -14.23
C SER A 198 37.90 -1.53 -15.18
N LEU A 199 38.04 -1.30 -16.50
CA LEU A 199 37.89 -2.37 -17.48
C LEU A 199 38.92 -3.48 -17.28
N ALA A 200 40.13 -3.13 -16.80
CA ALA A 200 41.14 -4.11 -16.42
C ALA A 200 40.63 -5.02 -15.28
N GLU A 201 40.06 -4.43 -14.22
CA GLU A 201 39.45 -5.20 -13.12
C GLU A 201 38.32 -6.10 -13.63
N TYR A 202 37.49 -5.66 -14.59
CA TYR A 202 36.49 -6.53 -15.22
C TYR A 202 37.13 -7.69 -16.02
N LYS A 203 38.16 -7.40 -16.80
CA LYS A 203 38.85 -8.38 -17.66
C LYS A 203 39.58 -9.45 -16.85
N ASP A 204 39.97 -9.18 -15.61
CA ASP A 204 40.50 -10.19 -14.68
C ASP A 204 39.48 -11.30 -14.38
N PHE A 205 38.17 -11.03 -14.50
CA PHE A 205 37.11 -12.01 -14.29
C PHE A 205 36.68 -12.73 -15.58
N SER A 206 36.64 -12.02 -16.71
CA SER A 206 36.38 -12.60 -18.04
C SER A 206 36.91 -11.71 -19.16
N PRO A 207 37.59 -12.25 -20.18
CA PRO A 207 38.05 -11.48 -21.34
C PRO A 207 36.90 -10.95 -22.20
N LEU A 208 35.67 -11.44 -22.00
CA LEU A 208 34.47 -11.01 -22.74
C LEU A 208 33.97 -9.63 -22.30
N PHE A 209 34.39 -9.12 -21.14
CA PHE A 209 34.08 -7.75 -20.73
C PHE A 209 34.77 -6.72 -21.63
N GLY A 210 33.96 -5.80 -22.15
CA GLY A 210 34.39 -4.65 -22.96
C GLY A 210 33.90 -3.34 -22.36
N GLU A 211 34.26 -2.21 -22.98
CA GLU A 211 33.83 -0.85 -22.57
C GLU A 211 32.30 -0.70 -22.52
N ASP A 212 31.58 -1.52 -23.30
CA ASP A 212 30.12 -1.59 -23.31
C ASP A 212 29.51 -2.07 -21.98
N VAL A 213 30.30 -2.66 -21.06
CA VAL A 213 29.83 -3.04 -19.73
C VAL A 213 29.31 -1.83 -18.93
N TYR A 214 29.89 -0.65 -19.14
CA TYR A 214 29.48 0.59 -18.46
C TYR A 214 28.12 1.12 -18.93
N SER A 215 27.59 0.60 -20.04
CA SER A 215 26.23 0.92 -20.49
C SER A 215 25.15 0.19 -19.68
N ILE A 216 25.53 -0.76 -18.81
CA ILE A 216 24.61 -1.50 -17.95
C ILE A 216 24.32 -0.64 -16.72
N THR A 217 23.19 0.05 -16.77
CA THR A 217 22.66 0.89 -15.70
C THR A 217 21.27 0.39 -15.26
N VAL A 218 20.71 1.02 -14.23
CA VAL A 218 19.35 0.74 -13.78
C VAL A 218 18.35 1.07 -14.89
N GLU A 219 18.57 2.18 -15.59
CA GLU A 219 17.74 2.63 -16.70
C GLU A 219 17.83 1.66 -17.88
N SER A 220 19.03 1.18 -18.22
CA SER A 220 19.18 0.19 -19.30
C SER A 220 18.55 -1.16 -18.93
N SER A 221 18.69 -1.58 -17.67
CA SER A 221 18.06 -2.79 -17.14
C SER A 221 16.54 -2.69 -17.27
N LEU A 222 15.92 -1.61 -16.78
CA LEU A 222 14.49 -1.35 -16.92
C LEU A 222 14.06 -1.32 -18.39
N ALA A 223 14.75 -0.56 -19.24
CA ALA A 223 14.42 -0.42 -20.66
C ALA A 223 14.49 -1.75 -21.41
N SER A 224 15.40 -2.65 -21.03
CA SER A 224 15.56 -3.97 -21.66
C SER A 224 14.45 -4.96 -21.32
N ARG A 225 13.70 -4.75 -20.22
CA ARG A 225 12.53 -5.57 -19.85
C ARG A 225 11.30 -5.15 -20.65
N ASP A 226 11.48 -4.94 -21.95
CA ASP A 226 10.45 -4.56 -22.91
C ASP A 226 9.70 -5.79 -23.45
N VAL A 227 9.03 -6.47 -22.52
CA VAL A 227 8.13 -7.57 -22.83
C VAL A 227 6.75 -7.19 -22.31
N THR A 228 5.70 -7.84 -22.82
CA THR A 228 4.33 -7.60 -22.32
C THR A 228 4.29 -7.89 -20.82
N GLY A 229 3.87 -6.90 -20.02
CA GLY A 229 3.87 -6.98 -18.56
C GLY A 229 5.23 -6.70 -17.89
N GLY A 230 6.25 -6.34 -18.66
CA GLY A 230 7.57 -5.97 -18.15
C GLY A 230 7.63 -4.57 -17.56
N THR A 231 8.78 -4.23 -16.96
CA THR A 231 9.01 -2.98 -16.23
C THR A 231 9.59 -1.85 -17.08
N ALA A 232 9.75 -2.06 -18.39
CA ALA A 232 10.18 -0.99 -19.30
C ALA A 232 9.18 0.20 -19.25
N PRO A 233 9.64 1.47 -19.26
CA PRO A 233 8.76 2.64 -19.11
C PRO A 233 7.56 2.62 -20.06
N LYS A 234 7.77 2.28 -21.33
CA LYS A 234 6.69 2.17 -22.32
C LYS A 234 5.70 1.05 -22.05
N GLN A 235 6.11 -0.04 -21.39
CA GLN A 235 5.21 -1.13 -20.97
C GLN A 235 4.37 -0.70 -19.76
N VAL A 236 4.98 0.03 -18.82
CA VAL A 236 4.27 0.62 -17.68
C VAL A 236 3.24 1.67 -18.14
N GLU A 237 3.59 2.52 -19.10
CA GLU A 237 2.65 3.47 -19.72
C GLU A 237 1.47 2.77 -20.39
N ARG A 238 1.72 1.69 -21.13
CA ARG A 238 0.67 0.86 -21.73
C ARG A 238 -0.23 0.22 -20.67
N ALA A 239 0.36 -0.33 -19.61
CA ALA A 239 -0.40 -0.91 -18.50
C ALA A 239 -1.27 0.13 -17.79
N LEU A 240 -0.75 1.35 -17.58
CA LEU A 240 -1.51 2.46 -17.01
C LEU A 240 -2.67 2.88 -17.91
N ALA A 241 -2.45 2.98 -19.22
CA ALA A 241 -3.51 3.30 -20.18
C ALA A 241 -4.61 2.22 -20.19
N ALA A 242 -4.23 0.94 -20.15
CA ALA A 242 -5.17 -0.18 -20.07
C ALA A 242 -5.98 -0.13 -18.76
N ALA A 243 -5.33 0.11 -17.62
CA ALA A 243 -6.00 0.23 -16.33
C ALA A 243 -7.01 1.39 -16.30
N LYS A 244 -6.65 2.54 -16.88
CA LYS A 244 -7.58 3.69 -17.02
C LYS A 244 -8.79 3.34 -17.88
N LYS A 245 -8.60 2.63 -18.99
CA LYS A 245 -9.70 2.20 -19.87
C LYS A 245 -10.67 1.25 -19.15
N ILE A 246 -10.15 0.27 -18.42
CA ILE A 246 -10.95 -0.66 -17.62
C ILE A 246 -11.76 0.11 -16.57
N SER A 247 -11.11 1.01 -15.84
CA SER A 247 -11.74 1.88 -14.84
C SER A 247 -12.90 2.68 -15.44
N SER A 248 -12.71 3.32 -16.60
CA SER A 248 -13.78 4.08 -17.27
C SER A 248 -14.93 3.25 -17.86
N THR A 249 -14.75 1.94 -18.01
CA THR A 249 -15.77 1.05 -18.60
C THR A 249 -16.63 0.39 -17.52
N HIS A 250 -16.10 0.24 -16.30
CA HIS A 250 -16.71 -0.54 -15.23
C HIS A 250 -17.08 0.28 -13.97
N LEU A 251 -16.75 1.57 -13.92
CA LEU A 251 -17.20 2.54 -12.91
C LEU A 251 -18.09 3.60 -13.58
#